data_AF-A0A939FAX4-F1
#
_entry.id   AF-A0A939FAX4-F1
#
_cell.length_a   1.000
_cell.length_b   1.000
_cell.length_c   1.000
_cell.angle_alpha   90.00
_cell.angle_beta   90.00
_cell.angle_gamma   90.00
#
_symmetry.space_group_name_H-M   'P 1'
#
loop_
_entity.id
_entity.type
_entity.pdbx_description
1 polymer ?
#
loop_
_entity_poly.entity_id
_entity_poly.type
_entity_poly.pdbx_seq_one_letter_code
_entity_poly.pdbx_strand_id
1 'polypeptide(L)'
;VRGFGLAFIDLMVLLTEGRGGSYGADGEYRPSGQEPVLYVGSRRGVPYHSKIGYTWRGERPPLPRFFGPEQIDELLARPVPPDFRRDIWPLIEKELGFAHYHQLFSAHPARTAVDWPDFEEKYAAADPGSPELDALVAASVPDPVDRLDLDAFDHPLQGVRFPSYDALQDGLRGYITADLDRRHDPAHSQDLAVFLGVLSVYGQVTRLGDIGTWWHGFFSYLASGPPGPRLRQLLALSRAGVVRFLGADIAVDADEADGVFRASGASLPGERIEARALVEARLPDPTLERTRSPLLLALHQDGAEATAAGLLVVDPADGRIVEHGAGPHPRRFALGPHTTARSGGAFARPGTNAPAFRQNDAAARTALAFLRDLSLVRT
;
A
#
# COMPACT_ATOMS: atom_id res chain seq x y z
N VAL A 1 -3.60 -19.17 5.09
CA VAL A 1 -3.01 -17.83 5.27
C VAL A 1 -3.88 -16.81 4.56
N ARG A 2 -4.40 -15.83 5.31
CA ARG A 2 -5.22 -14.74 4.77
C ARG A 2 -4.41 -13.45 4.73
N GLY A 3 -4.24 -12.89 3.54
CA GLY A 3 -3.33 -11.77 3.28
C GLY A 3 -2.15 -12.21 2.42
N PHE A 4 -1.87 -11.43 1.37
CA PHE A 4 -0.86 -11.74 0.35
C PHE A 4 0.08 -10.53 0.10
N GLY A 5 0.24 -9.66 1.11
CA GLY A 5 1.15 -8.52 1.05
C GLY A 5 2.54 -8.83 1.63
N LEU A 6 3.29 -7.81 2.06
CA LEU A 6 4.64 -7.98 2.61
C LEU A 6 4.70 -8.89 3.85
N ALA A 7 3.74 -8.79 4.77
CA ALA A 7 3.70 -9.66 5.95
C ALA A 7 3.61 -11.15 5.57
N PHE A 8 3.00 -11.49 4.42
CA PHE A 8 3.03 -12.85 3.90
C PHE A 8 4.42 -13.24 3.43
N ILE A 9 5.17 -12.35 2.78
CA ILE A 9 6.54 -12.62 2.34
C ILE A 9 7.45 -12.94 3.53
N ASP A 10 7.30 -12.20 4.63
CA ASP A 10 8.05 -12.48 5.86
C ASP A 10 7.66 -13.84 6.46
N LEU A 11 6.35 -14.12 6.56
CA LEU A 11 5.84 -15.40 7.04
C LEU A 11 6.32 -16.57 6.16
N MET A 12 6.31 -16.39 4.84
CA MET A 12 6.77 -17.37 3.86
C MET A 12 8.22 -17.72 4.15
N VAL A 13 9.12 -16.74 4.32
CA VAL A 13 10.54 -16.97 4.63
C VAL A 13 10.70 -17.71 5.96
N LEU A 14 9.98 -17.28 7.01
CA LEU A 14 10.04 -17.91 8.33
C LEU A 14 9.60 -19.38 8.32
N LEU A 15 8.58 -19.72 7.53
CA LEU A 15 8.02 -21.06 7.46
C LEU A 15 8.68 -21.97 6.41
N THR A 16 9.63 -21.44 5.64
CA THR A 16 10.34 -22.17 4.58
C THR A 16 11.84 -22.24 4.89
N GLU A 17 12.61 -21.21 4.52
CA GLU A 17 14.04 -21.09 4.81
C GLU A 17 14.30 -21.17 6.33
N GLY A 18 13.46 -20.51 7.14
CA GLY A 18 13.54 -20.57 8.61
C GLY A 18 13.30 -21.96 9.21
N ARG A 19 12.84 -22.92 8.41
CA ARG A 19 12.64 -24.33 8.77
C ARG A 19 13.57 -25.28 8.02
N GLY A 20 14.65 -24.75 7.44
CA GLY A 20 15.72 -25.52 6.82
C GLY A 20 15.54 -25.84 5.34
N GLY A 21 14.45 -25.38 4.70
CA GLY A 21 14.35 -25.46 3.24
C GLY A 21 15.32 -24.52 2.55
N SER A 22 15.65 -24.78 1.28
CA SER A 22 16.68 -24.01 0.57
C SER A 22 16.39 -23.86 -0.91
N TYR A 23 16.98 -22.83 -1.54
CA TYR A 23 16.92 -22.63 -2.98
C TYR A 23 18.22 -23.10 -3.65
N GLY A 24 18.10 -23.90 -4.71
CA GLY A 24 19.22 -24.30 -5.56
C GLY A 24 19.81 -23.14 -6.37
N ALA A 25 20.97 -23.40 -6.98
CA ALA A 25 21.61 -22.44 -7.89
C ALA A 25 20.74 -22.10 -9.12
N ASP A 26 19.88 -23.04 -9.52
CA ASP A 26 18.86 -22.93 -10.56
C ASP A 26 17.56 -22.25 -10.09
N GLY A 27 17.47 -21.90 -8.81
CA GLY A 27 16.27 -21.32 -8.21
C GLY A 27 15.17 -22.33 -7.89
N GLU A 28 15.44 -23.64 -7.99
CA GLU A 28 14.53 -24.69 -7.52
C GLU A 28 14.46 -24.69 -5.99
N TYR A 29 13.27 -24.87 -5.42
CA TYR A 29 13.12 -24.99 -3.97
C TYR A 29 13.23 -26.45 -3.52
N ARG A 30 14.09 -26.72 -2.53
CA ARG A 30 14.27 -28.02 -1.88
C ARG A 30 13.67 -27.96 -0.47
N PRO A 31 12.53 -28.63 -0.23
CA PRO A 31 11.89 -28.67 1.08
C PRO A 31 12.72 -29.50 2.07
N SER A 32 12.74 -29.09 3.33
CA SER A 32 13.30 -29.88 4.44
C SER A 32 12.34 -30.93 4.98
N GLY A 33 11.04 -30.79 4.68
CA GLY A 33 9.95 -31.61 5.22
C GLY A 33 9.38 -31.07 6.54
N GLN A 34 9.90 -29.95 7.05
CA GLN A 34 9.37 -29.28 8.26
C GLN A 34 8.44 -28.10 7.91
N GLU A 35 8.36 -27.74 6.64
CA GLU A 35 7.49 -26.69 6.14
C GLU A 35 6.01 -27.12 6.23
N PRO A 36 5.10 -26.24 6.69
CA PRO A 36 3.69 -26.43 6.43
C PRO A 36 3.36 -26.15 4.97
N VAL A 37 2.30 -26.76 4.44
CA VAL A 37 1.69 -26.30 3.19
C VAL A 37 0.91 -25.01 3.45
N LEU A 38 1.26 -23.95 2.73
CA LEU A 38 0.66 -22.63 2.85
C LEU A 38 -0.42 -22.47 1.78
N TYR A 39 -1.69 -22.52 2.19
CA TYR A 39 -2.81 -22.10 1.35
C TYR A 39 -3.00 -20.59 1.49
N VAL A 40 -2.77 -19.82 0.43
CA VAL A 40 -2.64 -18.35 0.47
C VAL A 40 -3.69 -17.70 -0.42
N GLY A 41 -4.37 -16.69 0.10
CA GLY A 41 -5.24 -15.83 -0.68
C GLY A 41 -5.42 -14.45 -0.06
N SER A 42 -6.08 -13.57 -0.80
CA SER A 42 -6.39 -12.21 -0.38
C SER A 42 -7.63 -11.72 -1.14
N ARG A 43 -8.06 -10.47 -0.88
CA ARG A 43 -9.11 -9.83 -1.68
C ARG A 43 -8.74 -9.78 -3.16
N ARG A 44 -7.51 -9.34 -3.49
CA ARG A 44 -7.02 -9.31 -4.89
C ARG A 44 -6.61 -10.69 -5.43
N GLY A 45 -6.32 -11.64 -4.54
CA GLY A 45 -5.89 -13.00 -4.87
C GLY A 45 -4.47 -13.15 -5.39
N VAL A 46 -3.75 -12.05 -5.57
CA VAL A 46 -2.35 -11.99 -6.04
C VAL A 46 -1.43 -11.33 -4.99
N PRO A 47 -0.10 -11.56 -5.06
CA PRO A 47 0.83 -10.81 -4.23
C PRO A 47 0.89 -9.35 -4.66
N TYR A 48 1.51 -8.49 -3.84
CA TYR A 48 1.86 -7.14 -4.26
C TYR A 48 2.85 -7.17 -5.43
N HIS A 49 2.80 -6.16 -6.29
CA HIS A 49 3.66 -6.03 -7.47
C HIS A 49 5.15 -6.04 -7.12
N SER A 50 5.98 -6.58 -8.00
CA SER A 50 7.43 -6.50 -7.83
C SER A 50 7.90 -5.06 -7.75
N LYS A 51 8.92 -4.80 -6.92
CA LYS A 51 9.66 -3.54 -7.02
C LYS A 51 10.21 -3.37 -8.43
N ILE A 52 10.07 -2.15 -8.95
CA ILE A 52 10.58 -1.77 -10.26
C ILE A 52 12.10 -1.94 -10.30
N GLY A 53 12.58 -2.69 -11.29
CA GLY A 53 13.99 -3.06 -11.45
C GLY A 53 14.82 -2.12 -12.33
N TYR A 54 14.19 -1.07 -12.89
CA TYR A 54 14.86 -0.09 -13.76
C TYR A 54 14.84 1.32 -13.17
N THR A 55 15.74 2.16 -13.66
CA THR A 55 15.92 3.55 -13.20
C THR A 55 15.24 4.56 -14.13
N TRP A 56 14.94 5.74 -13.58
CA TRP A 56 14.33 6.83 -14.34
C TRP A 56 15.20 7.31 -15.50
N ARG A 57 14.59 7.57 -16.66
CA ARG A 57 15.21 8.20 -17.83
C ARG A 57 14.27 9.24 -18.42
N GLY A 58 14.83 10.35 -18.89
CA GLY A 58 14.07 11.46 -19.45
C GLY A 58 13.63 12.49 -18.41
N GLU A 59 12.83 13.45 -18.86
CA GLU A 59 12.25 14.49 -18.02
C GLU A 59 11.20 13.90 -17.09
N ARG A 60 11.17 14.34 -15.83
CA ARG A 60 10.14 13.91 -14.87
C ARG A 60 8.84 14.67 -15.11
N PRO A 61 7.68 14.02 -14.98
CA PRO A 61 6.41 14.74 -15.02
C PRO A 61 6.41 15.83 -13.93
N PRO A 62 5.92 17.05 -14.24
CA PRO A 62 5.81 18.12 -13.28
C PRO A 62 4.67 17.82 -12.31
N LEU A 63 4.98 17.20 -11.17
CA LEU A 63 4.03 16.82 -10.14
C LEU A 63 4.25 17.63 -8.84
N PRO A 64 3.20 17.95 -8.07
CA PRO A 64 1.79 17.67 -8.39
C PRO A 64 1.21 18.64 -9.43
N ARG A 65 0.19 18.21 -10.19
CA ARG A 65 -0.48 19.06 -11.19
C ARG A 65 -1.99 19.11 -11.08
N PHE A 66 -2.64 17.97 -10.94
CA PHE A 66 -4.10 17.82 -10.88
C PHE A 66 -4.60 17.40 -9.50
N PHE A 67 -3.68 17.02 -8.63
CA PHE A 67 -3.96 16.77 -7.22
C PHE A 67 -2.85 17.40 -6.37
N GLY A 68 -2.78 18.73 -6.38
CA GLY A 68 -1.80 19.53 -5.65
C GLY A 68 -2.40 20.34 -4.49
N PRO A 69 -1.64 21.27 -3.90
CA PRO A 69 -2.10 22.06 -2.77
C PRO A 69 -3.39 22.82 -2.99
N GLU A 70 -3.58 23.39 -4.18
CA GLU A 70 -4.80 24.13 -4.53
C GLU A 70 -6.04 23.23 -4.44
N GLN A 71 -6.00 22.03 -5.04
CA GLN A 71 -7.11 21.08 -4.97
C GLN A 71 -7.37 20.58 -3.54
N ILE A 72 -6.32 20.39 -2.74
CA ILE A 72 -6.46 20.03 -1.33
C ILE A 72 -7.14 21.15 -0.55
N ASP A 73 -6.72 22.39 -0.75
CA ASP A 73 -7.27 23.55 -0.04
C ASP A 73 -8.74 23.77 -0.44
N GLU A 74 -9.09 23.59 -1.71
CA GLU A 74 -10.48 23.59 -2.18
C GLU A 74 -11.33 22.49 -1.54
N LEU A 75 -10.81 21.27 -1.41
CA LEU A 75 -11.51 20.16 -0.74
C LEU A 75 -11.72 20.44 0.75
N LEU A 76 -10.72 21.01 1.43
CA LEU A 76 -10.78 21.36 2.85
C LEU A 76 -11.68 22.56 3.14
N ALA A 77 -11.85 23.47 2.19
CA ALA A 77 -12.73 24.63 2.32
C ALA A 77 -14.22 24.28 2.21
N ARG A 78 -14.57 23.04 1.83
CA ARG A 78 -15.98 22.62 1.68
C ARG A 78 -16.67 22.53 3.05
N PRO A 79 -17.98 22.86 3.12
CA PRO A 79 -18.74 22.80 4.37
C PRO A 79 -19.00 21.37 4.87
N VAL A 80 -18.83 20.37 4.00
CA VAL A 80 -19.01 18.95 4.31
C VAL A 80 -17.72 18.21 3.94
N PRO A 81 -17.26 17.24 4.74
CA PRO A 81 -16.10 16.42 4.40
C PRO A 81 -16.24 15.79 3.01
N PRO A 82 -15.18 15.81 2.17
CA PRO A 82 -15.23 15.23 0.84
C PRO A 82 -15.40 13.70 0.92
N ASP A 83 -16.19 13.15 -0.01
CA ASP A 83 -16.28 11.70 -0.19
C ASP A 83 -15.07 11.22 -0.99
N PHE A 84 -14.42 10.15 -0.52
CA PHE A 84 -13.19 9.67 -1.16
C PHE A 84 -13.41 9.24 -2.61
N ARG A 85 -14.48 8.50 -2.91
CA ARG A 85 -14.71 7.96 -4.25
C ARG A 85 -15.25 9.01 -5.22
N ARG A 86 -16.10 9.91 -4.76
CA ARG A 86 -16.71 10.95 -5.60
C ARG A 86 -15.80 12.16 -5.78
N ASP A 87 -15.19 12.67 -4.71
CA ASP A 87 -14.54 13.98 -4.71
C ASP A 87 -13.01 13.90 -4.81
N ILE A 88 -12.39 12.81 -4.33
CA ILE A 88 -10.92 12.69 -4.23
C ILE A 88 -10.35 11.78 -5.32
N TRP A 89 -10.91 10.57 -5.46
CA TRP A 89 -10.39 9.54 -6.36
C TRP A 89 -10.26 10.01 -7.81
N PRO A 90 -11.23 10.71 -8.44
CA PRO A 90 -11.09 11.17 -9.81
C PRO A 90 -9.89 12.10 -10.02
N LEU A 91 -9.56 12.96 -9.03
CA LEU A 91 -8.39 13.83 -9.09
C LEU A 91 -7.08 13.03 -8.98
N ILE A 92 -7.06 11.99 -8.14
CA ILE A 92 -5.94 11.05 -8.04
C ILE A 92 -5.74 10.33 -9.37
N GLU A 93 -6.80 9.81 -9.98
CA GLU A 93 -6.71 9.14 -11.29
C GLU A 93 -6.18 10.10 -12.35
N LYS A 94 -6.66 11.36 -12.38
CA LYS A 94 -6.17 12.37 -13.31
C LYS A 94 -4.68 12.68 -13.11
N GLU A 95 -4.22 12.77 -11.86
CA GLU A 95 -2.80 12.99 -11.51
C GLU A 95 -1.91 11.78 -11.93
N LEU A 96 -2.36 10.55 -11.64
CA LEU A 96 -1.62 9.33 -12.00
C LEU A 96 -1.60 9.11 -13.52
N GLY A 97 -2.72 9.38 -14.19
CA GLY A 97 -2.83 9.36 -15.64
C GLY A 97 -1.89 10.38 -16.29
N PHE A 98 -1.79 11.59 -15.75
CA PHE A 98 -0.84 12.58 -16.25
C PHE A 98 0.61 12.09 -16.15
N ALA A 99 1.02 11.52 -15.02
CA ALA A 99 2.35 10.95 -14.86
C ALA A 99 2.61 9.79 -15.86
N HIS A 100 1.63 8.89 -16.02
CA HIS A 100 1.69 7.77 -16.97
C HIS A 100 1.86 8.24 -18.41
N TYR A 101 0.97 9.12 -18.89
CA TYR A 101 0.96 9.58 -20.27
C TYR A 101 2.15 10.49 -20.58
N HIS A 102 2.58 11.35 -19.65
CA HIS A 102 3.81 12.12 -19.82
C HIS A 102 5.01 11.22 -20.14
N GLN A 103 5.16 10.12 -19.39
CA GLN A 103 6.23 9.17 -19.62
C GLN A 103 6.04 8.38 -20.92
N LEU A 104 4.82 7.94 -21.23
CA LEU A 104 4.52 7.21 -22.46
C LEU A 104 4.86 8.04 -23.71
N PHE A 105 4.37 9.28 -23.79
CA PHE A 105 4.61 10.17 -24.92
C PHE A 105 6.10 10.54 -25.07
N SER A 106 6.80 10.73 -23.95
CA SER A 106 8.22 11.11 -23.97
C SER A 106 9.15 9.94 -24.31
N ALA A 107 8.91 8.76 -23.75
CA ALA A 107 9.79 7.60 -23.91
C ALA A 107 9.42 6.72 -25.12
N HIS A 108 8.15 6.74 -25.54
CA HIS A 108 7.59 5.87 -26.57
C HIS A 108 6.66 6.63 -27.54
N PRO A 109 7.10 7.71 -28.19
CA PRO A 109 6.25 8.51 -29.09
C PRO A 109 5.70 7.68 -30.27
N ALA A 110 6.37 6.59 -30.66
CA ALA A 110 5.85 5.68 -31.69
C ALA A 110 4.60 4.88 -31.26
N ARG A 111 4.22 4.92 -29.97
CA ARG A 111 3.02 4.27 -29.42
C ARG A 111 1.85 5.24 -29.24
N THR A 112 2.01 6.50 -29.64
CA THR A 112 0.98 7.55 -29.52
C THR A 112 0.56 8.04 -30.91
N ALA A 113 -0.69 8.47 -31.03
CA ALA A 113 -1.28 8.92 -32.31
C ALA A 113 -1.18 10.44 -32.53
N VAL A 114 -0.83 11.19 -31.49
CA VAL A 114 -0.70 12.66 -31.49
C VAL A 114 0.57 13.07 -30.76
N ASP A 115 0.96 14.33 -30.89
CA ASP A 115 2.09 14.91 -30.18
C ASP A 115 1.70 15.29 -28.73
N TRP A 116 2.70 15.30 -27.84
CA TRP A 116 2.50 15.57 -26.42
C TRP A 116 1.81 16.92 -26.13
N PRO A 117 2.18 18.06 -26.75
CA PRO A 117 1.52 19.34 -26.44
C PRO A 117 0.01 19.33 -26.71
N ASP A 118 -0.41 18.72 -27.82
CA ASP A 118 -1.82 18.61 -28.19
C ASP A 118 -2.60 17.70 -27.23
N PHE A 119 -1.97 16.62 -26.76
CA PHE A 119 -2.55 15.74 -25.77
C PHE A 119 -2.66 16.43 -24.41
N GLU A 120 -1.58 17.07 -23.96
CA GLU A 120 -1.47 17.73 -22.65
C GLU A 120 -2.51 18.84 -22.50
N GLU A 121 -2.68 19.69 -23.52
CA GLU A 121 -3.68 20.77 -23.51
C GLU A 121 -5.09 20.21 -23.29
N LYS A 122 -5.47 19.19 -24.06
CA LYS A 122 -6.81 18.58 -23.98
C LYS A 122 -6.99 17.79 -22.69
N TYR A 123 -5.96 17.10 -22.22
CA TYR A 123 -5.98 16.35 -20.96
C TYR A 123 -6.17 17.27 -19.76
N ALA A 124 -5.51 18.44 -19.78
CA ALA A 124 -5.66 19.45 -18.75
C ALA A 124 -7.09 20.00 -18.72
N ALA A 125 -7.67 20.29 -19.90
CA ALA A 125 -9.01 20.86 -20.05
C ALA A 125 -10.17 19.89 -19.73
N ALA A 126 -9.99 18.58 -19.95
CA ALA A 126 -11.04 17.59 -19.70
C ALA A 126 -11.27 17.36 -18.20
N ASP A 127 -12.54 17.24 -17.77
CA ASP A 127 -12.84 16.98 -16.36
C ASP A 127 -12.35 15.59 -15.90
N PRO A 128 -11.91 15.42 -14.65
CA PRO A 128 -11.52 14.12 -14.12
C PRO A 128 -12.67 13.09 -14.21
N GLY A 129 -12.39 11.89 -14.75
CA GLY A 129 -13.38 10.81 -14.90
C GLY A 129 -14.47 11.09 -15.94
N SER A 130 -14.27 12.09 -16.82
CA SER A 130 -15.24 12.44 -17.85
C SER A 130 -15.15 11.54 -19.10
N PRO A 131 -16.27 11.29 -19.80
CA PRO A 131 -16.26 10.58 -21.08
C PRO A 131 -15.36 11.24 -22.14
N GLU A 132 -15.20 12.57 -22.07
CA GLU A 132 -14.30 13.35 -22.92
C GLU A 132 -12.83 12.97 -22.69
N LEU A 133 -12.43 12.78 -21.43
CA LEU A 133 -11.08 12.32 -21.07
C LEU A 133 -10.82 10.90 -21.58
N ASP A 134 -11.80 10.00 -21.42
CA ASP A 134 -11.69 8.62 -21.90
C ASP A 134 -11.56 8.56 -23.43
N ALA A 135 -12.36 9.37 -24.14
CA ALA A 135 -12.30 9.48 -25.60
C ALA A 135 -10.95 10.04 -26.08
N LEU A 136 -10.42 11.06 -25.38
CA LEU A 136 -9.10 11.62 -25.67
C LEU A 136 -8.00 10.56 -25.53
N VAL A 137 -7.99 9.81 -24.42
CA VAL A 137 -7.01 8.74 -24.17
C VAL A 137 -7.14 7.66 -25.24
N ALA A 138 -8.36 7.20 -25.54
CA ALA A 138 -8.58 6.13 -26.52
C ALA A 138 -8.13 6.53 -27.93
N ALA A 139 -8.35 7.78 -28.34
CA ALA A 139 -7.91 8.30 -29.63
C ALA A 139 -6.39 8.53 -29.71
N SER A 140 -5.76 8.89 -28.59
CA SER A 140 -4.35 9.29 -28.55
C SER A 140 -3.38 8.13 -28.26
N VAL A 141 -3.85 7.07 -27.61
CA VAL A 141 -3.09 5.87 -27.26
C VAL A 141 -3.81 4.66 -27.89
N PRO A 142 -3.45 4.26 -29.13
CA PRO A 142 -4.22 3.25 -29.87
C PRO A 142 -4.24 1.87 -29.23
N ASP A 143 -3.13 1.44 -28.63
CA ASP A 143 -3.03 0.14 -27.98
C ASP A 143 -3.59 0.20 -26.54
N PRO A 144 -4.62 -0.57 -26.19
CA PRO A 144 -5.14 -0.63 -24.83
C PRO A 144 -4.10 -1.01 -23.78
N VAL A 145 -3.03 -1.75 -24.12
CA VAL A 145 -2.00 -2.17 -23.14
C VAL A 145 -1.14 -1.00 -22.63
N ASP A 146 -1.12 0.10 -23.37
CA ASP A 146 -0.41 1.33 -23.00
C ASP A 146 -1.33 2.34 -22.31
N ARG A 147 -2.64 2.05 -22.15
CA ARG A 147 -3.57 2.91 -21.41
C ARG A 147 -3.49 2.61 -19.91
N LEU A 148 -3.64 3.64 -19.09
CA LEU A 148 -3.73 3.46 -17.65
C LEU A 148 -5.15 3.00 -17.28
N ASP A 149 -5.25 1.84 -16.65
CA ASP A 149 -6.50 1.31 -16.10
C ASP A 149 -6.26 0.95 -14.62
N LEU A 150 -6.67 1.86 -13.73
CA LEU A 150 -6.43 1.72 -12.29
C LEU A 150 -7.40 0.74 -11.61
N ASP A 151 -8.59 0.54 -12.19
CA ASP A 151 -9.56 -0.41 -11.68
C ASP A 151 -9.14 -1.85 -12.00
N ALA A 152 -8.76 -2.13 -13.26
CA ALA A 152 -8.18 -3.43 -13.63
C ALA A 152 -6.88 -3.70 -12.87
N PHE A 153 -6.10 -2.65 -12.62
CA PHE A 153 -4.92 -2.73 -11.76
C PHE A 153 -5.27 -3.14 -10.33
N ASP A 154 -6.25 -2.49 -9.68
CA ASP A 154 -6.63 -2.81 -8.29
C ASP A 154 -7.31 -4.18 -8.15
N HIS A 155 -7.93 -4.66 -9.24
CA HIS A 155 -8.79 -5.84 -9.26
C HIS A 155 -8.43 -6.85 -10.37
N PRO A 156 -7.18 -7.36 -10.41
CA PRO A 156 -6.66 -8.13 -11.54
C PRO A 156 -7.36 -9.48 -11.77
N LEU A 157 -8.09 -9.98 -10.76
CA LEU A 157 -8.83 -11.24 -10.82
C LEU A 157 -10.35 -11.06 -10.76
N GLN A 158 -10.86 -9.83 -10.86
CA GLN A 158 -12.29 -9.59 -10.84
C GLN A 158 -12.97 -10.29 -12.02
N GLY A 159 -13.95 -11.13 -11.71
CA GLY A 159 -14.66 -11.94 -12.71
C GLY A 159 -13.87 -13.14 -13.27
N VAL A 160 -12.58 -13.29 -12.94
CA VAL A 160 -11.75 -14.42 -13.40
C VAL A 160 -12.11 -15.69 -12.65
N ARG A 161 -12.43 -16.75 -13.40
CA ARG A 161 -12.74 -18.09 -12.87
C ARG A 161 -11.86 -19.13 -13.54
N PHE A 162 -11.32 -20.04 -12.75
CA PHE A 162 -10.51 -21.15 -13.23
C PHE A 162 -11.33 -22.44 -13.26
N PRO A 163 -11.11 -23.31 -14.26
CA PRO A 163 -11.87 -24.56 -14.40
C PRO A 163 -11.43 -25.65 -13.42
N SER A 164 -10.26 -25.52 -12.79
CA SER A 164 -9.73 -26.47 -11.83
C SER A 164 -8.72 -25.81 -10.89
N TYR A 165 -8.38 -26.51 -9.81
CA TYR A 165 -7.39 -26.02 -8.86
C TYR A 165 -5.98 -25.92 -9.46
N ASP A 166 -5.63 -26.82 -10.37
CA ASP A 166 -4.34 -26.78 -11.07
C ASP A 166 -4.28 -25.61 -12.07
N ALA A 167 -5.37 -25.34 -12.80
CA ALA A 167 -5.47 -24.18 -13.68
C ALA A 167 -5.36 -22.86 -12.90
N LEU A 168 -5.91 -22.79 -11.68
CA LEU A 168 -5.71 -21.66 -10.78
C LEU A 168 -4.22 -21.50 -10.41
N GLN A 169 -3.52 -22.60 -10.09
CA GLN A 169 -2.11 -22.51 -9.75
C GLN A 169 -1.27 -22.02 -10.94
N ASP A 170 -1.52 -22.55 -12.14
CA ASP A 170 -0.84 -22.12 -13.37
C ASP A 170 -1.13 -20.66 -13.70
N GLY A 171 -2.41 -20.26 -13.62
CA GLY A 171 -2.83 -18.88 -13.90
C GLY A 171 -2.15 -17.86 -12.99
N LEU A 172 -2.08 -18.13 -11.68
CA LEU A 172 -1.45 -17.20 -10.75
C LEU A 172 0.08 -17.22 -10.83
N ARG A 173 0.71 -18.35 -11.17
CA ARG A 173 2.14 -18.36 -11.53
C ARG A 173 2.41 -17.52 -12.79
N GLY A 174 1.53 -17.62 -13.80
CA GLY A 174 1.59 -16.81 -15.01
C GLY A 174 1.48 -15.32 -14.70
N TYR A 175 0.50 -14.92 -13.89
CA TYR A 175 0.34 -13.54 -13.44
C TYR A 175 1.59 -12.98 -12.76
N ILE A 176 2.14 -13.71 -11.78
CA ILE A 176 3.33 -13.27 -11.04
C ILE A 176 4.56 -13.18 -11.96
N THR A 177 4.67 -14.08 -12.93
CA THR A 177 5.76 -14.06 -13.93
C THR A 177 5.64 -12.84 -14.84
N ALA A 178 4.44 -12.57 -15.36
CA ALA A 178 4.18 -11.40 -16.21
C ALA A 178 4.44 -10.08 -15.47
N ASP A 179 4.07 -9.99 -14.19
CA ASP A 179 4.43 -8.83 -13.36
C ASP A 179 5.95 -8.69 -13.21
N LEU A 180 6.65 -9.78 -12.89
CA LEU A 180 8.11 -9.77 -12.77
C LEU A 180 8.79 -9.27 -14.04
N ASP A 181 8.38 -9.78 -15.20
CA ASP A 181 8.94 -9.42 -16.49
C ASP A 181 8.68 -7.94 -16.79
N ARG A 182 7.43 -7.49 -16.66
CA ARG A 182 7.04 -6.08 -16.87
C ARG A 182 7.80 -5.12 -15.95
N ARG A 183 7.90 -5.44 -14.66
CA ARG A 183 8.57 -4.58 -13.66
C ARG A 183 10.09 -4.51 -13.82
N HIS A 184 10.68 -5.36 -14.66
CA HIS A 184 12.10 -5.35 -14.99
C HIS A 184 12.40 -4.99 -16.45
N ASP A 185 11.39 -4.64 -17.24
CA ASP A 185 11.54 -4.17 -18.62
C ASP A 185 11.30 -2.64 -18.70
N PRO A 186 12.34 -1.84 -19.03
CA PRO A 186 12.21 -0.40 -19.16
C PRO A 186 11.28 0.05 -20.32
N ALA A 187 10.85 -0.86 -21.21
CA ALA A 187 9.81 -0.58 -22.20
C ALA A 187 8.42 -0.31 -21.58
N HIS A 188 8.30 -0.52 -20.27
CA HIS A 188 7.12 -0.20 -19.45
C HIS A 188 7.40 0.93 -18.45
N SER A 189 8.30 1.87 -18.78
CA SER A 189 8.75 2.95 -17.90
C SER A 189 7.64 3.83 -17.30
N GLN A 190 6.46 3.87 -17.90
CA GLN A 190 5.25 4.50 -17.37
C GLN A 190 4.86 3.98 -15.97
N ASP A 191 5.14 2.72 -15.66
CA ASP A 191 4.88 2.13 -14.35
C ASP A 191 5.70 2.83 -13.24
N LEU A 192 6.93 3.25 -13.54
CA LEU A 192 7.75 4.05 -12.63
C LEU A 192 7.23 5.48 -12.50
N ALA A 193 6.65 6.03 -13.57
CA ALA A 193 6.01 7.35 -13.51
C ALA A 193 4.78 7.32 -12.61
N VAL A 194 3.93 6.29 -12.72
CA VAL A 194 2.79 6.08 -11.82
C VAL A 194 3.26 5.86 -10.39
N PHE A 195 4.34 5.10 -10.15
CA PHE A 195 4.92 4.97 -8.81
C PHE A 195 5.36 6.32 -8.22
N LEU A 196 6.05 7.17 -8.99
CA LEU A 196 6.41 8.51 -8.54
C LEU A 196 5.17 9.40 -8.33
N GLY A 197 4.16 9.25 -9.19
CA GLY A 197 2.86 9.89 -9.07
C GLY A 197 2.16 9.54 -7.76
N VAL A 198 2.13 8.26 -7.39
CA VAL A 198 1.45 7.84 -6.16
C VAL A 198 2.16 8.38 -4.92
N LEU A 199 3.50 8.55 -4.96
CA LEU A 199 4.24 9.21 -3.87
C LEU A 199 3.90 10.70 -3.76
N SER A 200 3.75 11.39 -4.89
CA SER A 200 3.26 12.78 -4.93
C SER A 200 1.86 12.89 -4.31
N VAL A 201 0.93 12.04 -4.77
CA VAL A 201 -0.45 11.96 -4.26
C VAL A 201 -0.46 11.65 -2.77
N TYR A 202 0.35 10.72 -2.29
CA TYR A 202 0.40 10.35 -0.88
C TYR A 202 0.72 11.57 0.01
N GLY A 203 1.66 12.42 -0.42
CA GLY A 203 1.98 13.66 0.29
C GLY A 203 0.80 14.62 0.41
N GLN A 204 -0.10 14.64 -0.58
CA GLN A 204 -1.30 15.48 -0.55
C GLN A 204 -2.45 14.84 0.24
N VAL A 205 -2.71 13.55 0.02
CA VAL A 205 -3.74 12.78 0.73
C VAL A 205 -3.57 12.86 2.25
N THR A 206 -2.33 12.79 2.76
CA THR A 206 -2.09 12.88 4.22
C THR A 206 -2.59 14.19 4.86
N ARG A 207 -2.80 15.25 4.07
CA ARG A 207 -3.34 16.53 4.53
C ARG A 207 -4.85 16.49 4.75
N LEU A 208 -5.56 15.54 4.12
CA LEU A 208 -7.01 15.37 4.25
C LEU A 208 -7.42 14.60 5.52
N GLY A 209 -6.45 14.08 6.28
CA GLY A 209 -6.71 13.28 7.48
C GLY A 209 -7.08 11.84 7.15
N ASP A 210 -8.07 11.29 7.86
CA ASP A 210 -8.54 9.92 7.62
C ASP A 210 -9.52 9.90 6.43
N ILE A 211 -9.08 9.26 5.35
CA ILE A 211 -9.85 9.06 4.10
C ILE A 211 -10.21 7.59 3.88
N GLY A 212 -10.15 6.77 4.94
CA GLY A 212 -10.48 5.36 4.92
C GLY A 212 -9.33 4.43 4.52
N THR A 213 -9.57 3.13 4.68
CA THR A 213 -8.54 2.09 4.57
C THR A 213 -8.24 1.66 3.13
N TRP A 214 -9.15 1.94 2.19
CA TRP A 214 -9.00 1.51 0.80
C TRP A 214 -7.76 2.13 0.14
N TRP A 215 -7.54 3.44 0.31
CA TRP A 215 -6.39 4.15 -0.27
C TRP A 215 -5.06 3.52 0.14
N HIS A 216 -4.88 3.26 1.43
CA HIS A 216 -3.66 2.62 1.92
C HIS A 216 -3.46 1.23 1.32
N GLY A 217 -4.55 0.46 1.16
CA GLY A 217 -4.52 -0.84 0.50
C GLY A 217 -4.17 -0.79 -0.99
N PHE A 218 -4.60 0.25 -1.72
CA PHE A 218 -4.21 0.52 -3.11
C PHE A 218 -2.74 0.96 -3.20
N PHE A 219 -2.35 1.96 -2.41
CA PHE A 219 -0.98 2.47 -2.33
C PHE A 219 0.03 1.36 -2.02
N SER A 220 -0.25 0.52 -1.01
CA SER A 220 0.66 -0.56 -0.64
C SER A 220 0.79 -1.61 -1.73
N TYR A 221 -0.30 -1.90 -2.44
CA TYR A 221 -0.29 -2.85 -3.55
C TYR A 221 0.58 -2.37 -4.72
N LEU A 222 0.52 -1.07 -5.03
CA LEU A 222 1.29 -0.44 -6.11
C LEU A 222 2.76 -0.20 -5.72
N ALA A 223 3.00 0.40 -4.55
CA ALA A 223 4.27 1.01 -4.21
C ALA A 223 5.08 0.25 -3.14
N SER A 224 4.48 -0.73 -2.46
CA SER A 224 5.11 -1.40 -1.30
C SER A 224 5.29 -2.90 -1.52
N GLY A 225 5.46 -3.36 -2.74
CA GLY A 225 5.65 -4.79 -2.99
C GLY A 225 7.09 -5.29 -2.78
N PRO A 226 7.29 -6.62 -2.84
CA PRO A 226 8.56 -7.27 -2.56
C PRO A 226 9.58 -7.09 -3.70
N PRO A 227 10.89 -7.22 -3.43
CA PRO A 227 11.90 -7.21 -4.50
C PRO A 227 11.74 -8.45 -5.40
N GLY A 228 12.08 -8.31 -6.69
CA GLY A 228 11.94 -9.38 -7.70
C GLY A 228 12.40 -10.78 -7.27
N PRO A 229 13.59 -10.94 -6.64
CA PRO A 229 14.03 -12.25 -6.14
C PRO A 229 13.04 -12.94 -5.20
N ARG A 230 12.31 -12.20 -4.37
CA ARG A 230 11.31 -12.76 -3.44
C ARG A 230 10.09 -13.33 -4.15
N LEU A 231 9.67 -12.74 -5.28
CA LEU A 231 8.58 -13.31 -6.09
C LEU A 231 9.06 -14.52 -6.91
N ARG A 232 10.32 -14.56 -7.37
CA ARG A 232 10.89 -15.77 -7.99
C ARG A 232 10.93 -16.95 -7.00
N GLN A 233 11.29 -16.66 -5.74
CA GLN A 233 11.22 -17.64 -4.65
C GLN A 233 9.79 -18.13 -4.39
N LEU A 234 8.81 -17.22 -4.35
CA LEU A 234 7.39 -17.58 -4.25
C LEU A 234 6.94 -18.52 -5.39
N LEU A 235 7.35 -18.23 -6.63
CA LEU A 235 7.08 -19.10 -7.78
C LEU A 235 7.70 -20.50 -7.60
N ALA A 236 8.93 -20.59 -7.10
CA ALA A 236 9.59 -21.86 -6.83
C ALA A 236 8.89 -22.66 -5.73
N LEU A 237 8.48 -22.00 -4.64
CA LEU A 237 7.67 -22.61 -3.58
C LEU A 237 6.32 -23.11 -4.08
N SER A 238 5.70 -22.37 -5.00
CA SER A 238 4.44 -22.80 -5.64
C SER A 238 4.63 -24.05 -6.49
N ARG A 239 5.72 -24.11 -7.27
CA ARG A 239 6.06 -25.31 -8.07
C ARG A 239 6.37 -26.52 -7.18
N ALA A 240 7.00 -26.32 -6.03
CA ALA A 240 7.28 -27.37 -5.06
C ALA A 240 6.06 -27.81 -4.24
N GLY A 241 4.89 -27.17 -4.42
CA GLY A 241 3.66 -27.50 -3.68
C GLY A 241 3.61 -27.01 -2.23
N VAL A 242 4.64 -26.29 -1.78
CA VAL A 242 4.72 -25.73 -0.42
C VAL A 242 3.82 -24.50 -0.29
N VAL A 243 3.67 -23.72 -1.35
CA VAL A 243 2.69 -22.62 -1.42
C VAL A 243 1.62 -22.97 -2.44
N ARG A 244 0.36 -22.91 -2.04
CA ARG A 244 -0.79 -23.09 -2.93
C ARG A 244 -1.71 -21.89 -2.86
N PHE A 245 -2.12 -21.38 -4.01
CA PHE A 245 -2.95 -20.19 -4.10
C PHE A 245 -4.45 -20.53 -4.00
N LEU A 246 -5.25 -19.60 -3.48
CA LEU A 246 -6.70 -19.72 -3.33
C LEU A 246 -7.50 -18.79 -4.25
N GLY A 247 -6.84 -17.89 -4.98
CA GLY A 247 -7.51 -16.90 -5.83
C GLY A 247 -8.04 -15.69 -5.06
N ALA A 248 -8.93 -14.93 -5.72
CA ALA A 248 -9.49 -13.68 -5.22
C ALA A 248 -10.60 -13.88 -4.19
N ASP A 249 -10.85 -12.82 -3.43
CA ASP A 249 -11.96 -12.68 -2.48
C ASP A 249 -12.15 -13.89 -1.56
N ILE A 250 -11.05 -14.30 -0.90
CA ILE A 250 -11.12 -15.46 -0.03
C ILE A 250 -12.03 -15.23 1.18
N ALA A 251 -12.89 -16.21 1.43
CA ALA A 251 -13.67 -16.34 2.65
C ALA A 251 -13.09 -17.47 3.49
N VAL A 252 -13.09 -17.30 4.81
CA VAL A 252 -12.61 -18.31 5.77
C VAL A 252 -13.63 -18.43 6.89
N ASP A 253 -14.16 -19.63 7.05
CA ASP A 253 -15.08 -20.00 8.13
C ASP A 253 -14.36 -20.93 9.11
N ALA A 254 -14.64 -20.79 10.41
CA ALA A 254 -14.20 -21.74 11.43
C ALA A 254 -15.29 -22.79 11.63
N ASP A 255 -14.92 -24.07 11.54
CA ASP A 255 -15.76 -25.19 12.00
C ASP A 255 -15.21 -25.70 13.33
N GLU A 256 -15.93 -25.39 14.41
CA GLU A 256 -15.55 -25.80 15.76
C GLU A 256 -15.80 -27.29 16.03
N ALA A 257 -16.74 -27.92 15.34
CA ALA A 257 -17.06 -29.34 15.53
C ALA A 257 -15.93 -30.22 14.99
N ASP A 258 -15.41 -29.87 13.81
CA ASP A 258 -14.31 -30.59 13.15
C ASP A 258 -12.92 -30.03 13.53
N GLY A 259 -12.87 -28.87 14.18
CA GLY A 259 -11.61 -28.21 14.61
C GLY A 259 -10.76 -27.72 13.44
N VAL A 260 -11.40 -27.24 12.37
CA VAL A 260 -10.74 -26.81 11.13
C VAL A 260 -11.21 -25.43 10.67
N PHE A 261 -10.40 -24.79 9.83
CA PHE A 261 -10.79 -23.62 9.05
C PHE A 261 -11.08 -24.07 7.62
N ARG A 262 -12.22 -23.63 7.07
CA ARG A 262 -12.61 -23.84 5.68
C ARG A 262 -12.42 -22.56 4.90
N ALA A 263 -11.52 -22.58 3.91
CA ALA A 263 -11.27 -21.47 3.01
C ALA A 263 -11.88 -21.74 1.64
N SER A 264 -12.43 -20.69 1.02
CA SER A 264 -12.92 -20.70 -0.36
C SER A 264 -12.52 -19.38 -1.04
N GLY A 265 -12.51 -19.35 -2.38
CA GLY A 265 -12.17 -18.15 -3.16
C GLY A 265 -13.08 -17.98 -4.38
N ALA A 266 -13.35 -16.74 -4.76
CA ALA A 266 -14.27 -16.43 -5.86
C ALA A 266 -13.74 -16.89 -7.23
N SER A 267 -12.41 -17.03 -7.38
CA SER A 267 -11.78 -17.50 -8.62
C SER A 267 -11.91 -19.00 -8.85
N LEU A 268 -12.34 -19.78 -7.86
CA LEU A 268 -12.59 -21.21 -7.99
C LEU A 268 -13.84 -21.60 -7.17
N PRO A 269 -15.03 -21.21 -7.64
CA PRO A 269 -16.26 -21.45 -6.91
C PRO A 269 -16.56 -22.95 -6.79
N GLY A 270 -17.00 -23.38 -5.61
CA GLY A 270 -17.36 -24.78 -5.33
C GLY A 270 -16.25 -25.59 -4.66
N GLU A 271 -15.00 -25.15 -4.75
CA GLU A 271 -13.87 -25.78 -4.05
C GLU A 271 -13.67 -25.18 -2.67
N ARG A 272 -13.37 -26.04 -1.69
CA ARG A 272 -13.05 -25.64 -0.31
C ARG A 272 -11.79 -26.34 0.15
N ILE A 273 -10.93 -25.59 0.82
CA ILE A 273 -9.71 -26.11 1.43
C ILE A 273 -9.86 -26.09 2.94
N GLU A 274 -9.55 -27.23 3.57
CA GLU A 274 -9.50 -27.37 5.02
C GLU A 274 -8.07 -27.24 5.54
N ALA A 275 -7.91 -26.49 6.63
CA ALA A 275 -6.64 -26.37 7.34
C ALA A 275 -6.86 -26.31 8.85
N ARG A 276 -5.94 -26.86 9.64
CA ARG A 276 -6.00 -26.83 11.11
C ARG A 276 -5.54 -25.50 11.72
N ALA A 277 -5.01 -24.61 10.91
CA ALA A 277 -4.48 -23.32 11.37
C ALA A 277 -4.80 -22.22 10.36
N LEU A 278 -5.16 -21.05 10.90
CA LEU A 278 -5.30 -19.80 10.17
C LEU A 278 -4.23 -18.82 10.65
N VAL A 279 -3.52 -18.23 9.69
CA VAL A 279 -2.63 -17.10 9.94
C VAL A 279 -3.16 -15.88 9.19
N GLU A 280 -3.42 -14.79 9.91
CA GLU A 280 -3.59 -13.47 9.32
C GLU A 280 -2.22 -12.88 8.98
N ALA A 281 -1.89 -12.85 7.70
CA ALA A 281 -0.69 -12.19 7.19
C ALA A 281 -0.98 -10.71 6.88
N ARG A 282 -1.53 -10.01 7.87
CA ARG A 282 -1.85 -8.58 7.84
C ARG A 282 -1.50 -7.95 9.18
N LEU A 283 -1.04 -6.70 9.16
CA LEU A 283 -0.88 -5.93 10.39
C LEU A 283 -2.28 -5.48 10.85
N PRO A 284 -2.67 -5.76 12.10
CA PRO A 284 -3.94 -5.29 12.62
C PRO A 284 -3.91 -3.77 12.81
N ASP A 285 -5.08 -3.14 12.75
CA ASP A 285 -5.22 -1.75 13.13
C ASP A 285 -4.82 -1.56 14.61
N PRO A 286 -4.13 -0.46 14.94
CA PRO A 286 -3.77 -0.17 16.32
C PRO A 286 -5.04 0.07 17.15
N THR A 287 -5.30 -0.77 18.14
CA THR A 287 -6.45 -0.59 19.05
C THR A 287 -5.98 -0.66 20.49
N LEU A 288 -6.28 0.37 21.28
CA LEU A 288 -5.99 0.33 22.71
C LEU A 288 -6.83 -0.73 23.43
N GLU A 289 -8.08 -1.01 23.02
CA GLU A 289 -8.89 -2.01 23.74
C GLU A 289 -8.32 -3.43 23.63
N ARG A 290 -7.60 -3.72 22.55
CA ARG A 290 -7.03 -5.06 22.28
C ARG A 290 -5.51 -5.09 22.45
N THR A 291 -4.91 -4.02 22.98
CA THR A 291 -3.46 -3.97 23.16
C THR A 291 -3.03 -4.90 24.28
N ARG A 292 -1.94 -5.64 24.07
CA ARG A 292 -1.29 -6.46 25.11
C ARG A 292 -0.11 -5.74 25.76
N SER A 293 0.15 -4.49 25.38
CA SER A 293 1.23 -3.68 25.96
C SER A 293 0.83 -3.16 27.33
N PRO A 294 1.50 -3.59 28.43
CA PRO A 294 1.20 -3.10 29.77
C PRO A 294 1.40 -1.57 29.89
N LEU A 295 2.38 -1.02 29.16
CA LEU A 295 2.67 0.42 29.16
C LEU A 295 1.51 1.22 28.56
N LEU A 296 0.97 0.79 27.41
CA LEU A 296 -0.12 1.52 26.75
C LEU A 296 -1.42 1.43 27.55
N LEU A 297 -1.69 0.29 28.17
CA LEU A 297 -2.82 0.12 29.09
C LEU A 297 -2.70 1.04 30.31
N ALA A 298 -1.53 1.06 30.95
CA ALA A 298 -1.27 1.92 32.10
C ALA A 298 -1.39 3.41 31.74
N LEU A 299 -0.84 3.84 30.61
CA LEU A 299 -0.98 5.22 30.14
C LEU A 299 -2.45 5.61 29.93
N HIS A 300 -3.24 4.74 29.32
CA HIS A 300 -4.66 5.00 29.11
C HIS A 300 -5.44 5.05 30.43
N GLN A 301 -5.14 4.16 31.37
CA GLN A 301 -5.72 4.16 32.73
C GLN A 301 -5.33 5.40 33.54
N ASP A 302 -4.12 5.91 33.34
CA ASP A 302 -3.62 7.17 33.92
C ASP A 302 -4.25 8.42 33.28
N GLY A 303 -5.14 8.26 32.30
CA GLY A 303 -5.89 9.35 31.68
C GLY A 303 -5.40 9.77 30.30
N ALA A 304 -4.46 9.08 29.67
CA ALA A 304 -4.07 9.40 28.29
C ALA A 304 -5.25 9.20 27.32
N GLU A 305 -5.55 10.23 26.54
CA GLU A 305 -6.66 10.23 25.60
C GLU A 305 -6.32 9.39 24.36
N ALA A 306 -7.33 8.71 23.84
CA ALA A 306 -7.22 7.93 22.61
C ALA A 306 -8.45 8.12 21.74
N THR A 307 -8.23 8.08 20.43
CA THR A 307 -9.31 8.08 19.44
C THR A 307 -10.05 6.74 19.44
N ALA A 308 -11.28 6.72 18.93
CA ALA A 308 -12.02 5.48 18.68
C ALA A 308 -11.29 4.50 17.74
N ALA A 309 -10.38 5.02 16.91
CA ALA A 309 -9.50 4.24 16.06
C ALA A 309 -8.22 3.74 16.78
N GLY A 310 -8.17 3.86 18.12
CA GLY A 310 -7.08 3.35 18.95
C GLY A 310 -5.75 4.11 18.87
N LEU A 311 -5.75 5.30 18.27
CA LEU A 311 -4.58 6.19 18.24
C LEU A 311 -4.46 6.98 19.52
N LEU A 312 -3.24 7.08 20.05
CA LEU A 312 -2.92 7.94 21.19
C LEU A 312 -3.00 9.42 20.77
N VAL A 313 -3.78 10.22 21.48
CA VAL A 313 -3.92 11.64 21.19
C VAL A 313 -2.69 12.38 21.69
N VAL A 314 -2.07 13.16 20.79
CA VAL A 314 -0.92 13.99 21.09
C VAL A 314 -1.11 15.40 20.56
N ASP A 315 -0.44 16.37 21.20
CA ASP A 315 -0.31 17.72 20.68
C ASP A 315 0.44 17.67 19.34
N PRO A 316 -0.15 18.14 18.22
CA PRO A 316 0.51 18.09 16.92
C PRO A 316 1.75 18.98 16.83
N ALA A 317 1.91 19.96 17.72
CA ALA A 317 3.05 20.86 17.72
C ALA A 317 4.34 20.16 18.20
N ASP A 318 4.25 19.28 19.20
CA ASP A 318 5.43 18.73 19.87
C ASP A 318 5.31 17.26 20.34
N GLY A 319 4.17 16.61 20.10
CA GLY A 319 3.97 15.19 20.41
C GLY A 319 3.74 14.89 21.89
N ARG A 320 3.46 15.89 22.74
CA ARG A 320 3.05 15.63 24.14
C ARG A 320 1.72 14.87 24.18
N ILE A 321 1.64 13.85 25.01
CA ILE A 321 0.41 13.07 25.20
C ILE A 321 -0.68 13.98 25.76
N VAL A 322 -1.87 13.97 25.17
CA VAL A 322 -3.04 14.69 25.68
C VAL A 322 -3.76 13.80 26.71
N GLU A 323 -4.14 14.39 27.84
CA GLU A 323 -4.85 13.69 28.91
C GLU A 323 -6.35 14.03 28.89
N HIS A 324 -7.21 13.11 29.33
CA HIS A 324 -8.66 13.29 29.28
C HIS A 324 -9.10 14.46 30.18
N GLY A 325 -9.70 15.49 29.57
CA GLY A 325 -10.13 16.69 30.30
C GLY A 325 -8.97 17.56 30.80
N ALA A 326 -7.73 17.24 30.42
CA ALA A 326 -6.52 17.97 30.73
C ALA A 326 -5.76 18.28 29.43
N GLY A 327 -4.97 19.35 29.41
CA GLY A 327 -4.17 19.68 28.23
C GLY A 327 -3.05 18.65 27.95
N PRO A 328 -2.11 18.98 27.06
CA PRO A 328 -0.92 18.17 26.84
C PRO A 328 -0.11 17.97 28.13
N HIS A 329 0.23 16.72 28.45
CA HIS A 329 0.99 16.36 29.65
C HIS A 329 2.40 16.98 29.59
N PRO A 330 2.91 17.57 30.69
CA PRO A 330 4.14 18.38 30.66
C PRO A 330 5.43 17.59 30.37
N ARG A 331 5.42 16.26 30.53
CA ARG A 331 6.62 15.41 30.52
C ARG A 331 6.53 14.14 29.70
N ARG A 332 5.38 13.85 29.10
CA ARG A 332 5.13 12.57 28.42
C ARG A 332 4.93 12.88 26.95
N PHE A 333 5.72 12.22 26.11
CA PHE A 333 5.72 12.41 24.67
C PHE A 333 5.47 11.07 24.00
N ALA A 334 4.75 11.07 22.89
CA ALA A 334 4.58 9.91 22.04
C ALA A 334 4.72 10.33 20.58
N LEU A 335 5.56 9.59 19.85
CA LEU A 335 5.86 9.82 18.44
C LEU A 335 5.65 8.52 17.68
N GLY A 336 5.22 8.62 16.42
CA GLY A 336 5.12 7.48 15.51
C GLY A 336 3.73 7.28 14.90
N PRO A 337 3.54 6.19 14.15
CA PRO A 337 2.35 5.98 13.32
C PRO A 337 1.06 5.73 14.12
N HIS A 338 1.17 5.43 15.42
CA HIS A 338 0.05 5.11 16.31
C HIS A 338 -0.38 6.30 17.17
N THR A 339 0.02 7.52 16.81
CA THR A 339 -0.47 8.76 17.41
C THR A 339 -1.37 9.53 16.43
N THR A 340 -2.08 10.54 16.92
CA THR A 340 -2.88 11.45 16.07
C THR A 340 -2.02 12.38 15.21
N ALA A 341 -0.77 12.66 15.60
CA ALA A 341 0.17 13.46 14.82
C ALA A 341 1.10 12.55 13.99
N ARG A 342 0.60 12.02 12.87
CA ARG A 342 1.38 11.16 11.98
C ARG A 342 2.27 11.97 11.04
N SER A 343 3.54 11.61 10.93
CA SER A 343 4.53 12.35 10.12
C SER A 343 5.13 11.55 8.95
N GLY A 344 4.65 10.33 8.70
CA GLY A 344 5.03 9.53 7.52
C GLY A 344 6.53 9.23 7.43
N GLY A 345 7.19 8.93 8.55
CA GLY A 345 8.65 8.79 8.64
C GLY A 345 9.30 7.81 7.65
N ALA A 346 8.56 6.81 7.16
CA ALA A 346 9.04 5.89 6.12
C ALA A 346 9.40 6.58 4.79
N PHE A 347 8.95 7.81 4.57
CA PHE A 347 9.19 8.59 3.35
C PHE A 347 10.22 9.72 3.55
N ALA A 348 10.80 9.86 4.74
CA ALA A 348 11.82 10.85 5.00
C ALA A 348 13.12 10.50 4.26
N ARG A 349 13.69 11.47 3.54
CA ARG A 349 14.96 11.28 2.80
C ARG A 349 16.11 12.01 3.51
N PRO A 350 17.32 11.43 3.57
CA PRO A 350 18.49 12.13 4.09
C PRO A 350 18.71 13.48 3.41
N GLY A 351 19.15 14.49 4.17
CA GLY A 351 19.42 15.84 3.65
C GLY A 351 18.19 16.67 3.29
N THR A 352 16.98 16.21 3.65
CA THR A 352 15.73 16.96 3.46
C THR A 352 15.20 17.48 4.80
N ASN A 353 14.30 18.47 4.77
CA ASN A 353 13.57 18.94 5.95
C ASN A 353 12.20 18.22 6.06
N ALA A 354 12.20 16.89 6.04
CA ALA A 354 10.97 16.08 5.97
C ALA A 354 10.06 16.30 7.20
N PRO A 355 8.72 16.13 7.08
CA PRO A 355 7.79 16.31 8.19
C PRO A 355 8.16 15.54 9.46
N ALA A 356 8.62 14.29 9.34
CA ALA A 356 9.05 13.48 10.49
C ALA A 356 10.27 14.06 11.20
N PHE A 357 11.21 14.69 10.49
CA PHE A 357 12.35 15.37 11.12
C PHE A 357 11.89 16.61 11.88
N ARG A 358 11.01 17.43 11.29
CA ARG A 358 10.45 18.61 11.96
C ARG A 358 9.68 18.25 13.23
N GLN A 359 8.90 17.17 13.19
CA GLN A 359 8.18 16.66 14.37
C GLN A 359 9.17 16.27 15.48
N ASN A 360 10.20 15.49 15.14
CA ASN A 360 11.19 15.05 16.11
C ASN A 360 11.99 16.23 16.69
N ASP A 361 12.33 17.23 15.86
CA ASP A 361 12.99 18.46 16.30
C ASP A 361 12.11 19.27 17.27
N ALA A 362 10.81 19.41 16.97
CA ALA A 362 9.89 20.11 17.84
C ALA A 362 9.75 19.41 19.21
N ALA A 363 9.56 18.09 19.20
CA ALA A 363 9.50 17.28 20.41
C ALA A 363 10.79 17.41 21.25
N ALA A 364 11.96 17.33 20.60
CA ALA A 364 13.25 17.49 21.25
C ALA A 364 13.43 18.89 21.87
N ARG A 365 13.03 19.95 21.15
CA ARG A 365 13.07 21.33 21.67
C ARG A 365 12.17 21.52 22.88
N THR A 366 10.95 21.00 22.86
CA THR A 366 10.03 21.05 24.01
C THR A 366 10.60 20.31 25.21
N ALA A 367 11.16 19.11 25.00
CA ALA A 367 11.79 18.34 26.07
C ALA A 367 13.00 19.08 26.68
N LEU A 368 13.85 19.70 25.86
CA LEU A 368 15.00 20.47 26.31
C LEU A 368 14.60 21.75 27.06
N ALA A 369 13.57 22.47 26.59
CA ALA A 369 13.05 23.64 27.28
C ALA A 369 12.50 23.27 28.67
N PHE A 370 11.75 22.17 28.76
CA PHE A 370 11.26 21.65 30.03
C PHE A 370 12.40 21.32 31.01
N LEU A 371 13.45 20.64 30.55
CA LEU A 371 14.61 20.31 31.38
C LEU A 371 15.37 21.55 31.86
N ARG A 372 15.54 22.55 31.00
CA ARG A 372 16.14 23.83 31.36
C ARG A 372 15.33 24.52 32.46
N ASP A 373 14.02 24.61 32.29
CA ASP A 373 13.17 25.32 33.25
C ASP A 373 13.13 24.59 34.60
N LEU A 374 13.11 23.25 34.60
CA LEU A 374 13.30 22.45 35.83
C LEU A 374 14.63 22.71 36.54
N SER A 375 15.72 22.93 35.79
CA SER A 375 17.03 23.20 36.39
C SER A 375 17.07 24.56 37.09
N LEU A 376 16.34 25.55 36.57
CA LEU A 376 16.24 26.90 37.13
C LEU A 376 15.38 26.97 38.39
N VAL A 377 14.41 26.06 38.57
CA VAL A 377 13.58 25.97 39.80
C VAL A 377 14.33 25.27 40.95
N ARG A 378 15.41 24.53 40.66
CA ARG A 378 16.20 23.79 41.66
C ARG A 378 17.41 24.56 42.21
N THR A 379 17.78 25.66 41.56
CA THR A 379 18.70 26.69 42.07
C THR A 379 17.93 27.80 42.74
#